data_AF-A0A2K0W7I7-F1
#
_entry.id   AF-A0A2K0W7I7-F1
#
_cell.length_a   1.000
_cell.length_b   1.000
_cell.length_c   1.000
_cell.angle_alpha   90.00
_cell.angle_beta   90.00
_cell.angle_gamma   90.00
#
_symmetry.space_group_name_H-M   'P 1'
#
loop_
_entity.id
_entity.type
_entity.pdbx_description
1 polymer ?
#
loop_
_entity_poly.entity_id
_entity_poly.type
_entity_poly.pdbx_seq_one_letter_code
_entity_poly.pdbx_strand_id
1 'polypeptide(L)'
;MAETAKEAGVDYSILYLGRSKNSLAFVNELTEEHGDRFTLWVSQDQGGKRFDLKFYLQQEDLSDLRVYCCGPETLLTGVEEALADAPPGVLRLEHFAAHNTGNTKPNTSFDAVLARSNKVLRIPEDKSVLEVINEAGAGVLSTCNTGVCEHVK
;
A
#
# COMPACT_ATOMS: atom_id res chain seq x y z
N MET A 1 10.10 9.16 -4.48
CA MET A 1 11.14 8.17 -4.09
C MET A 1 12.24 8.08 -5.14
N ALA A 2 11.91 7.72 -6.39
CA ALA A 2 12.92 7.59 -7.46
C ALA A 2 13.72 8.88 -7.73
N GLU A 3 13.05 10.03 -7.80
CA GLU A 3 13.70 11.34 -7.95
C GLU A 3 14.71 11.62 -6.83
N THR A 4 14.30 11.48 -5.56
CA THR A 4 15.20 11.64 -4.41
C THR A 4 16.38 10.67 -4.44
N ALA A 5 16.18 9.42 -4.87
CA ALA A 5 17.26 8.45 -5.00
C ALA A 5 18.26 8.85 -6.11
N LYS A 6 17.75 9.41 -7.22
CA LYS A 6 18.55 10.00 -8.31
C LYS A 6 19.39 11.17 -7.81
N GLU A 7 18.77 12.12 -7.12
CA GLU A 7 19.44 13.30 -6.56
C GLU A 7 20.51 12.93 -5.54
N ALA A 8 20.24 11.92 -4.71
CA ALA A 8 21.19 11.40 -3.74
C ALA A 8 22.32 10.55 -4.36
N GLY A 9 22.25 10.25 -5.67
CA GLY A 9 23.24 9.42 -6.37
C GLY A 9 23.25 7.96 -5.91
N VAL A 10 22.17 7.48 -5.30
CA VAL A 10 22.04 6.09 -4.85
C VAL A 10 21.69 5.21 -6.06
N ASP A 11 22.11 3.95 -6.01
CA ASP A 11 21.70 2.99 -7.02
C ASP A 11 20.24 2.55 -6.79
N TYR A 12 19.46 2.47 -7.87
CA TYR A 12 18.06 2.09 -7.80
C TYR A 12 17.52 1.64 -9.15
N SER A 13 16.45 0.86 -9.11
CA SER A 13 15.63 0.51 -10.25
C SER A 13 14.15 0.81 -9.98
N ILE A 14 13.39 1.06 -11.05
CA ILE A 14 11.95 1.29 -11.03
C ILE A 14 11.31 0.20 -11.89
N LEU A 15 10.54 -0.69 -11.26
CA LEU A 15 9.70 -1.65 -11.97
C LEU A 15 8.26 -1.14 -11.98
N TYR A 16 7.78 -0.68 -13.12
CA TYR A 16 6.43 -0.14 -13.27
C TYR A 16 5.53 -1.09 -14.04
N LEU A 17 4.52 -1.61 -13.34
CA LEU A 17 3.64 -2.67 -13.82
C LEU A 17 2.25 -2.12 -14.07
N GLY A 18 1.66 -2.45 -15.21
CA GLY A 18 0.28 -2.07 -15.50
C GLY A 18 -0.45 -3.01 -16.45
N ARG A 19 -1.76 -2.77 -16.57
CA ARG A 19 -2.61 -3.54 -17.48
C ARG A 19 -2.48 -3.05 -18.92
N SER A 20 -2.59 -1.74 -19.13
CA SER A 20 -2.52 -1.10 -20.45
C SER A 20 -1.67 0.17 -20.38
N LYS A 21 -1.04 0.57 -21.50
CA LYS A 21 -0.28 1.82 -21.54
C LYS A 21 -1.12 3.03 -21.16
N ASN A 22 -2.39 3.08 -21.59
CA ASN A 22 -3.31 4.18 -21.30
C ASN A 22 -3.71 4.28 -19.83
N SER A 23 -3.50 3.22 -19.04
CA SER A 23 -3.76 3.22 -17.59
C SER A 23 -2.56 3.65 -16.75
N LEU A 24 -1.40 3.85 -17.38
CA LEU A 24 -0.15 4.18 -16.71
C LEU A 24 0.20 5.64 -16.95
N ALA A 25 0.26 6.40 -15.87
CA ALA A 25 0.67 7.80 -15.91
C ALA A 25 2.20 7.89 -15.95
N PHE A 26 2.71 9.03 -16.42
CA PHE A 26 4.13 9.41 -16.34
C PHE A 26 5.11 8.48 -17.07
N VAL A 27 4.65 7.62 -17.98
CA VAL A 27 5.53 6.65 -18.66
C VAL A 27 6.63 7.35 -19.46
N ASN A 28 6.30 8.44 -20.16
CA ASN A 28 7.27 9.16 -20.99
C ASN A 28 8.31 9.86 -20.13
N GLU A 29 7.85 10.58 -19.10
CA GLU A 29 8.65 11.29 -18.13
C GLU A 29 9.61 10.34 -17.40
N LEU A 30 9.10 9.21 -16.90
CA LEU A 30 9.92 8.20 -16.22
C LEU A 30 10.96 7.57 -17.16
N THR A 31 10.59 7.36 -18.43
CA THR A 31 11.53 6.83 -19.43
C THR A 31 12.64 7.84 -19.71
N GLU A 32 12.31 9.11 -19.89
CA GLU A 32 13.27 10.18 -20.17
C GLU A 32 14.19 10.46 -18.97
N GLU A 33 13.64 10.50 -17.77
CA GLU A 33 14.38 10.88 -16.57
C GLU A 33 15.23 9.76 -15.98
N HIS A 34 14.78 8.50 -16.08
CA HIS A 34 15.43 7.37 -15.41
C HIS A 34 16.09 6.38 -16.37
N GLY A 35 15.78 6.42 -17.67
CA GLY A 35 16.44 5.63 -18.71
C GLY A 35 16.52 4.14 -18.34
N ASP A 36 17.74 3.60 -18.30
CA ASP A 36 18.01 2.19 -18.01
C ASP A 36 17.58 1.75 -16.60
N ARG A 37 17.33 2.69 -15.68
CA ARG A 37 16.79 2.38 -14.35
C ARG A 37 15.29 2.14 -14.35
N PHE A 38 14.59 2.44 -15.45
CA PHE A 38 13.14 2.29 -15.56
C PHE A 38 12.77 1.10 -16.44
N THR A 39 12.07 0.13 -15.84
CA THR A 39 11.50 -1.02 -16.53
C THR A 39 9.98 -0.94 -16.52
N LEU A 40 9.39 -0.90 -17.71
CA LEU A 40 7.95 -0.91 -17.92
C LEU A 40 7.46 -2.30 -18.32
N TRP A 41 6.45 -2.82 -17.62
CA TRP A 41 5.75 -4.03 -18.03
C TRP A 41 4.24 -3.78 -18.16
N VAL A 42 3.74 -3.91 -19.38
CA VAL A 42 2.31 -3.78 -19.71
C VAL A 42 1.75 -5.16 -20.03
N SER A 43 0.93 -5.72 -19.15
CA SER A 43 0.49 -7.11 -19.29
C SER A 43 -0.29 -7.36 -20.58
N GLN A 44 -1.07 -6.39 -21.09
CA GLN A 44 -1.74 -6.54 -22.39
C GLN A 44 -0.79 -6.71 -23.57
N ASP A 45 0.35 -6.01 -23.56
CA ASP A 45 1.39 -6.15 -24.59
C ASP A 45 2.07 -7.53 -24.52
N GLN A 46 1.94 -8.19 -23.36
CA GLN A 46 2.54 -9.48 -23.03
C GLN A 46 1.51 -10.63 -23.10
N GLY A 47 0.45 -10.46 -23.90
CA GLY A 47 -0.60 -11.47 -24.06
C GLY A 47 -1.42 -11.73 -22.80
N GLY A 48 -1.49 -10.75 -21.89
CA GLY A 48 -2.12 -10.85 -20.58
C GLY A 48 -1.22 -11.45 -19.49
N LYS A 49 0.05 -11.80 -19.79
CA LYS A 49 0.96 -12.39 -18.82
C LYS A 49 1.35 -11.37 -17.74
N ARG A 50 1.28 -11.79 -16.48
CA ARG A 50 1.78 -11.01 -15.34
C ARG A 50 3.31 -11.04 -15.30
N PHE A 51 3.90 -9.98 -14.76
CA PHE A 51 5.34 -9.94 -14.52
C PHE A 51 5.71 -10.98 -13.45
N ASP A 52 6.83 -11.67 -13.65
CA ASP A 52 7.34 -12.66 -12.70
C ASP A 52 8.21 -11.98 -11.64
N LEU A 53 7.54 -11.45 -10.61
CA LEU A 53 8.19 -10.75 -9.49
C LEU A 53 9.17 -11.64 -8.74
N LYS A 54 8.81 -12.91 -8.57
CA LYS A 54 9.65 -13.87 -7.85
C LYS A 54 10.95 -14.09 -8.59
N PHE A 55 10.89 -14.36 -9.89
CA PHE A 55 12.09 -14.53 -10.70
C PHE A 55 12.95 -13.27 -10.71
N TYR A 56 12.35 -12.10 -10.83
CA TYR A 56 13.06 -10.82 -10.84
C TYR A 56 13.80 -10.55 -9.52
N LEU A 57 13.10 -10.64 -8.39
CA LEU A 57 13.66 -10.34 -7.07
C LEU A 57 14.68 -11.38 -6.59
N GLN A 58 14.59 -12.62 -7.08
CA GLN A 58 15.58 -13.68 -6.79
C GLN A 58 16.95 -13.43 -7.43
N GLN A 59 17.06 -12.52 -8.40
CA GLN A 59 18.33 -12.16 -9.03
C GLN A 59 19.12 -11.13 -8.21
N GLU A 60 18.47 -10.46 -7.27
CA GLU A 60 19.04 -9.38 -6.49
C GLU A 60 19.65 -9.88 -5.18
N ASP A 61 20.68 -9.17 -4.68
CA ASP A 61 21.20 -9.40 -3.34
C ASP A 61 20.30 -8.71 -2.29
N LEU A 62 19.44 -9.50 -1.66
CA LEU A 62 18.47 -9.02 -0.69
C LEU A 62 19.10 -8.50 0.62
N SER A 63 20.39 -8.70 0.85
CA SER A 63 21.05 -8.27 2.09
C SER A 63 21.23 -6.76 2.19
N ASP A 64 21.39 -6.08 1.04
CA ASP A 64 21.55 -4.62 0.95
C ASP A 64 20.41 -3.93 0.16
N LEU A 65 19.46 -4.73 -0.35
CA LEU A 65 18.30 -4.20 -1.09
C LEU A 65 17.22 -3.65 -0.16
N ARG A 66 16.61 -2.53 -0.58
CA ARG A 66 15.36 -2.02 -0.03
C ARG A 66 14.32 -1.92 -1.12
N VAL A 67 13.20 -2.62 -0.92
CA VAL A 67 12.08 -2.67 -1.86
C VAL A 67 10.95 -1.81 -1.30
N TYR A 68 10.54 -0.82 -2.08
CA TYR A 68 9.36 -0.01 -1.84
C TYR A 68 8.33 -0.37 -2.89
N CYS A 69 7.15 -0.80 -2.47
CA CYS A 69 6.09 -1.20 -3.39
C CYS A 69 4.76 -0.56 -3.02
N CYS A 70 4.11 0.03 -4.02
CA CYS A 70 2.74 0.53 -3.94
C CYS A 70 1.94 -0.01 -5.12
N GLY A 71 0.66 -0.31 -4.91
CA GLY A 71 -0.20 -0.76 -5.99
C GLY A 71 -1.41 -1.56 -5.53
N PRO A 72 -2.06 -2.30 -6.44
CA PRO A 72 -3.17 -3.18 -6.11
C PRO A 72 -2.74 -4.28 -5.14
N GLU A 73 -3.67 -4.76 -4.31
CA GLU A 73 -3.40 -5.81 -3.31
C GLU A 73 -2.70 -7.04 -3.90
N THR A 74 -3.07 -7.45 -5.12
CA THR A 74 -2.45 -8.59 -5.80
C THR A 74 -0.98 -8.39 -6.14
N LEU A 75 -0.54 -7.15 -6.35
CA LEU A 75 0.89 -6.82 -6.51
C LEU A 75 1.59 -6.87 -5.15
N LEU A 76 0.98 -6.26 -4.13
CA LEU A 76 1.55 -6.20 -2.79
C LEU A 76 1.77 -7.61 -2.22
N THR A 77 0.75 -8.46 -2.25
CA THR A 77 0.86 -9.87 -1.84
C THR A 77 1.92 -10.61 -2.65
N GLY A 78 2.01 -10.37 -3.96
CA GLY A 78 3.01 -11.01 -4.82
C GLY A 78 4.45 -10.64 -4.45
N VAL A 79 4.69 -9.39 -4.01
CA VAL A 79 6.01 -8.95 -3.53
C VAL A 79 6.30 -9.50 -2.13
N GLU A 80 5.30 -9.56 -1.24
CA GLU A 80 5.44 -10.20 0.07
C GLU A 80 5.85 -11.67 -0.06
N GLU A 81 5.17 -12.42 -0.92
CA GLU A 81 5.48 -13.83 -1.20
C GLU A 81 6.87 -14.00 -1.82
N ALA A 82 7.28 -13.10 -2.72
CA ALA A 82 8.59 -13.14 -3.34
C ALA A 82 9.74 -12.83 -2.36
N LEU A 83 9.46 -12.07 -1.29
CA LEU A 83 10.42 -11.64 -0.28
C LEU A 83 10.17 -12.27 1.09
N ALA A 84 9.44 -13.37 1.16
CA ALA A 84 9.07 -14.01 2.43
C ALA A 84 10.29 -14.42 3.28
N ASP A 85 11.40 -14.78 2.63
CA ASP A 85 12.66 -15.17 3.28
C ASP A 85 13.63 -13.99 3.50
N ALA A 86 13.25 -12.77 3.12
CA ALA A 86 14.11 -11.60 3.23
C ALA A 86 14.26 -11.12 4.69
N PRO A 87 15.41 -10.54 5.06
CA PRO A 87 15.59 -9.94 6.39
C PRO A 87 14.54 -8.87 6.71
N PRO A 88 14.20 -8.67 8.00
CA PRO A 88 13.31 -7.57 8.41
C PRO A 88 13.78 -6.21 7.89
N GLY A 89 12.84 -5.42 7.37
CA GLY A 89 13.11 -4.08 6.86
C GLY A 89 13.53 -3.99 5.40
N VAL A 90 13.67 -5.12 4.68
CA VAL A 90 13.88 -5.13 3.22
C VAL A 90 12.65 -4.58 2.49
N LEU A 91 11.45 -5.03 2.86
CA LEU A 91 10.22 -4.65 2.19
C LEU A 91 9.47 -3.55 2.95
N ARG A 92 9.02 -2.53 2.20
CA ARG A 92 8.09 -1.51 2.65
C ARG A 92 6.94 -1.41 1.66
N LEU A 93 5.73 -1.62 2.16
CA LEU A 93 4.52 -1.58 1.36
C LEU A 93 3.70 -0.34 1.69
N GLU A 94 3.00 0.15 0.68
CA GLU A 94 1.98 1.18 0.84
C GLU A 94 0.69 0.71 0.17
N HIS A 95 -0.37 0.57 0.96
CA HIS A 95 -1.71 0.22 0.48
C HIS A 95 -2.48 1.52 0.19
N PHE A 96 -3.14 1.61 -0.97
CA PHE A 96 -4.00 2.76 -1.31
C PHE A 96 -5.49 2.48 -1.14
N ALA A 97 -5.85 1.22 -0.96
CA ALA A 97 -7.20 0.80 -0.63
C ALA A 97 -7.19 0.11 0.74
N ALA A 98 -8.29 0.26 1.46
CA ALA A 98 -8.49 -0.50 2.69
C ALA A 98 -8.39 -1.99 2.39
N HIS A 99 -7.65 -2.73 3.20
CA HIS A 99 -7.63 -4.18 3.11
C HIS A 99 -9.05 -4.69 3.33
N ASN A 100 -9.66 -5.27 2.29
CA ASN A 100 -11.01 -5.78 2.38
C ASN A 100 -10.93 -7.09 3.18
N THR A 101 -11.25 -7.02 4.47
CA THR A 101 -11.15 -8.15 5.40
C THR A 101 -12.08 -9.32 5.06
N GLY A 102 -12.86 -9.23 3.98
CA GLY A 102 -13.80 -10.26 3.55
C GLY A 102 -14.92 -10.49 4.56
N ASN A 103 -15.08 -9.60 5.54
CA ASN A 103 -16.12 -9.72 6.55
C ASN A 103 -17.46 -9.33 5.91
N THR A 104 -18.19 -10.33 5.45
CA THR A 104 -19.52 -10.19 4.83
C THR A 104 -20.64 -10.14 5.88
N LYS A 105 -20.30 -10.20 7.17
CA LYS A 105 -21.30 -10.10 8.23
C LYS A 105 -21.89 -8.69 8.24
N PRO A 106 -23.21 -8.55 8.44
CA PRO A 106 -23.82 -7.26 8.65
C PRO A 106 -23.23 -6.60 9.91
N ASN A 107 -23.11 -5.27 9.89
CA ASN A 107 -22.75 -4.51 11.07
C ASN A 107 -23.78 -4.76 12.18
N THR A 108 -23.32 -4.86 13.42
CA THR A 108 -24.18 -4.94 14.60
C THR A 108 -23.81 -3.83 15.57
N SER A 109 -24.80 -3.32 16.32
CA SER A 109 -24.56 -2.27 17.31
C SER A 109 -23.88 -2.81 18.57
N PHE A 110 -22.97 -2.02 19.15
CA PHE A 110 -22.20 -2.39 20.34
C PHE A 110 -21.87 -1.16 21.20
N ASP A 111 -21.40 -1.39 22.42
CA ASP A 111 -21.00 -0.32 23.34
C ASP A 111 -19.47 -0.20 23.40
N ALA A 112 -18.97 1.02 23.27
CA ALA A 112 -17.56 1.35 23.45
C ALA A 112 -17.35 2.07 24.78
N VAL A 113 -16.46 1.56 25.62
CA VAL A 113 -16.11 2.19 26.91
C VAL A 113 -14.82 3.01 26.73
N LEU A 114 -14.92 4.32 26.90
CA LEU A 114 -13.77 5.22 26.91
C LEU A 114 -13.09 5.12 28.27
N ALA A 115 -12.05 4.28 28.37
CA ALA A 115 -11.43 3.91 29.64
C ALA A 115 -10.97 5.11 30.50
N ARG A 116 -10.44 6.18 29.88
CA ARG A 116 -9.96 7.37 30.61
C ARG A 116 -11.08 8.21 31.21
N SER A 117 -12.18 8.38 30.48
CA SER A 117 -13.32 9.21 30.92
C SER A 117 -14.45 8.40 31.57
N ASN A 118 -14.33 7.07 31.56
CA ASN A 118 -15.34 6.10 31.96
C ASN A 118 -16.72 6.33 31.30
N LYS A 119 -16.73 6.91 30.08
CA LYS A 119 -17.95 7.14 29.31
C LYS A 119 -18.27 5.90 28.50
N VAL A 120 -19.54 5.54 28.43
CA VAL A 120 -20.04 4.48 27.55
C VAL A 120 -20.73 5.14 26.37
N LEU A 121 -20.30 4.80 25.15
CA LEU A 121 -20.86 5.30 23.91
C LEU A 121 -21.49 4.13 23.14
N ARG A 122 -22.75 4.29 22.73
CA ARG A 122 -23.42 3.32 21.85
C ARG A 122 -22.99 3.56 20.42
N ILE A 123 -22.42 2.56 19.77
CA ILE A 123 -22.06 2.58 18.36
C ILE A 123 -23.20 1.93 17.57
N PRO A 124 -23.96 2.69 16.77
CA PRO A 124 -25.00 2.13 15.92
C PRO A 124 -24.40 1.45 14.68
N GLU A 125 -25.21 0.68 13.96
CA GLU A 125 -24.78 -0.18 12.84
C GLU A 125 -24.32 0.62 11.61
N ASP A 126 -24.77 1.87 11.51
CA ASP A 126 -24.56 2.80 10.41
C ASP A 126 -23.44 3.83 10.66
N LYS A 127 -22.79 3.79 11.84
CA LYS A 127 -21.69 4.69 12.18
C LYS A 127 -20.42 3.95 12.58
N SER A 128 -19.30 4.55 12.24
CA SER A 128 -17.99 4.15 12.75
C SER A 128 -17.80 4.59 14.20
N VAL A 129 -16.93 3.86 14.91
CA VAL A 129 -16.50 4.24 16.27
C VAL A 129 -15.92 5.66 16.29
N LEU A 130 -15.13 6.00 15.27
CA LEU A 130 -14.48 7.30 15.13
C LEU A 130 -15.50 8.45 15.08
N GLU A 131 -16.58 8.29 14.31
CA GLU A 131 -17.65 9.30 14.22
C GLU A 131 -18.30 9.51 15.58
N VAL A 132 -18.70 8.44 16.28
CA VAL A 132 -19.39 8.54 17.58
C VAL A 132 -18.47 9.14 18.65
N ILE A 133 -17.18 8.80 18.66
CA ILE A 133 -16.19 9.36 19.58
C ILE A 133 -15.99 10.86 19.33
N ASN A 134 -15.93 11.28 18.06
CA ASN A 134 -15.80 12.69 17.69
C ASN A 134 -17.05 13.51 18.02
N GLU A 135 -18.25 12.96 17.76
CA GLU A 135 -19.52 13.56 18.19
C GLU A 135 -19.60 13.73 19.72
N ALA A 136 -19.00 12.82 20.48
CA ALA A 136 -18.91 12.90 21.94
C ALA A 136 -17.84 13.90 22.45
N GLY A 137 -17.14 14.60 21.54
CA GLY A 137 -16.17 15.65 21.85
C GLY A 137 -14.80 15.14 22.29
N ALA A 138 -14.47 13.87 22.05
CA ALA A 138 -13.18 13.29 22.45
C ALA A 138 -12.03 13.56 21.45
N GLY A 139 -12.32 14.12 20.26
CA GLY A 139 -11.34 14.77 19.38
C GLY A 139 -10.20 13.88 18.89
N VAL A 140 -10.51 12.76 18.24
CA VAL A 140 -9.49 11.89 17.64
C VAL A 140 -9.06 12.47 16.30
N LEU A 141 -7.76 12.73 16.15
CA LEU A 141 -7.18 13.19 14.88
C LEU A 141 -7.31 12.08 13.84
N SER A 142 -7.99 12.37 12.73
CA SER A 142 -8.11 11.48 11.58
C SER A 142 -7.93 12.25 10.28
N THR A 143 -7.45 11.56 9.24
CA THR A 143 -7.20 12.17 7.93
C THR A 143 -7.98 11.44 6.83
N CYS A 144 -7.76 10.14 6.70
CA CYS A 144 -8.31 9.37 5.58
C CYS A 144 -9.73 8.85 5.82
N ASN A 145 -10.10 8.56 7.07
CA ASN A 145 -11.36 7.88 7.47
C ASN A 145 -11.64 6.53 6.78
N THR A 146 -10.71 6.03 5.96
CA THR A 146 -10.82 4.76 5.22
C THR A 146 -9.92 3.67 5.80
N GLY A 147 -9.25 3.92 6.91
CA GLY A 147 -8.36 2.96 7.57
C GLY A 147 -7.00 2.75 6.88
N VAL A 148 -6.68 3.53 5.84
CA VAL A 148 -5.43 3.39 5.06
C VAL A 148 -4.25 4.15 5.68
N CYS A 149 -4.50 5.32 6.25
CA CYS A 149 -3.47 6.24 6.72
C CYS A 149 -2.92 5.92 8.11
N GLU A 150 -3.35 4.84 8.76
CA GLU A 150 -2.92 4.36 10.08
C GLU A 150 -2.87 5.38 11.25
N HIS A 151 -3.41 6.60 11.10
CA HIS A 151 -3.40 7.63 12.14
C HIS A 151 -4.31 7.32 13.34
N VAL A 152 -5.35 6.53 13.10
CA VAL A 152 -6.31 6.11 14.12
C VAL A 152 -6.05 4.64 14.43
N LYS A 153 -5.37 4.37 15.56
CA LYS A 153 -5.10 3.03 16.09
C LYS A 153 -5.80 2.82 17.42
#